data_AF-A0AAV9XXJ4-F1
#
_entry.id   AF-A0AAV9XXJ4-F1
#
_cell.length_a   1.000
_cell.length_b   1.000
_cell.length_c   1.000
_cell.angle_alpha   90.00
_cell.angle_beta   90.00
_cell.angle_gamma   90.00
#
_symmetry.space_group_name_H-M   'P 1'
#
loop_
_entity.id
_entity.type
_entity.pdbx_description
1 polymer ?
#
loop_
_entity_poly.entity_id
_entity_poly.type
_entity_poly.pdbx_seq_one_letter_code
_entity_poly.pdbx_strand_id
1 'polypeptide(L)'
;MKVPDILQDKSNPLGYIFQSVQEFTLDSIRLVRRCTKPDAREFRSVAYACTVGFFLMGFIGYTVKLVFIPINNIIMGGQNI
;
A
#
# COMPACT_ATOMS: atom_id res chain seq x y z
N MET A 1 8.68 15.32 24.23
CA MET A 1 8.93 16.46 23.33
C MET A 1 8.25 17.67 23.95
N LYS A 2 9.02 18.66 24.41
CA LYS A 2 8.46 19.87 25.02
C LYS A 2 8.16 20.82 23.86
N VAL A 3 6.92 20.79 23.40
CA VAL A 3 6.43 21.62 22.29
C VAL A 3 6.38 23.07 22.80
N PRO A 4 6.84 24.08 22.03
CA PRO A 4 6.77 25.47 22.46
C PRO A 4 5.33 25.91 22.71
N ASP A 5 5.10 26.66 23.78
CA ASP A 5 3.76 27.01 24.31
C ASP A 5 2.87 27.76 23.29
N ILE A 6 3.47 28.39 22.26
CA ILE A 6 2.78 29.07 21.15
C ILE A 6 1.93 28.11 20.29
N LEU A 7 2.34 26.84 20.17
CA LEU A 7 1.59 25.82 19.40
C LEU A 7 0.50 25.13 20.24
N GLN A 8 0.53 25.29 21.56
CA GLN A 8 -0.48 24.76 22.48
C GLN A 8 -1.62 25.77 22.72
N ASP A 9 -1.45 27.00 22.25
CA ASP A 9 -2.46 28.04 22.37
C ASP A 9 -3.62 27.79 21.39
N LYS A 10 -4.78 27.44 21.94
CA LYS A 10 -6.02 27.14 21.20
C LYS A 10 -6.62 28.38 20.52
N SER A 11 -6.12 29.57 20.82
CA SER A 11 -6.64 30.85 20.29
C SER A 11 -6.15 31.15 18.85
N ASN A 12 -5.07 30.50 18.42
CA ASN A 12 -4.49 30.67 17.09
C ASN A 12 -4.86 29.51 16.15
N PRO A 13 -5.19 29.77 14.86
CA PRO A 13 -5.61 28.72 13.92
C PRO A 13 -4.53 27.65 13.70
N LEU A 14 -3.24 28.03 13.78
CA LEU A 14 -2.12 27.09 13.67
C LEU A 14 -1.95 26.20 14.91
N GLY A 15 -2.20 26.73 16.12
CA GLY A 15 -2.14 25.96 17.37
C GLY A 15 -3.27 24.92 17.45
N TYR A 16 -4.48 25.28 17.00
CA TYR A 16 -5.62 24.36 16.96
C TYR A 16 -5.34 23.13 16.07
N ILE A 17 -4.80 23.35 14.86
CA ILE A 17 -4.47 22.24 13.95
C ILE A 17 -3.34 21.38 14.53
N PHE A 18 -2.30 22.00 15.10
CA PHE A 18 -1.18 21.27 15.67
C PHE A 18 -1.62 20.36 16.84
N GLN A 19 -2.41 20.89 17.77
CA GLN A 19 -2.97 20.13 18.89
C GLN A 19 -3.89 19.01 18.40
N SER A 20 -4.72 19.26 17.40
CA SER A 20 -5.63 18.25 16.83
C SER A 20 -4.86 17.09 16.20
N VAL A 21 -3.77 17.37 15.47
CA VAL A 21 -2.90 16.32 14.91
C VAL A 21 -2.20 15.53 16.01
N GLN A 22 -1.77 16.20 17.08
CA GLN A 22 -1.14 15.53 18.22
C GLN A 22 -2.12 14.58 18.94
N GLU A 23 -3.34 15.02 19.21
CA GLU A 23 -4.39 14.19 19.80
C GLU A 23 -4.76 13.01 18.89
N PHE A 24 -4.93 13.27 17.59
CA PHE A 24 -5.20 12.22 16.59
C PHE A 24 -4.09 11.17 16.53
N THR A 25 -2.82 11.58 16.64
CA THR A 25 -1.68 10.67 16.63
C THR A 25 -1.69 9.77 17.87
N LEU A 26 -1.99 10.33 19.04
CA LEU A 26 -2.10 9.56 20.28
C LEU A 26 -3.24 8.55 20.22
N ASP A 27 -4.39 8.94 19.68
CA ASP A 27 -5.54 8.05 19.53
C ASP A 27 -5.31 6.97 18.48
N SER A 28 -4.62 7.29 17.38
CA SER A 28 -4.20 6.29 16.38
C SER A 28 -3.30 5.21 16.99
N ILE A 29 -2.35 5.60 17.85
CA ILE A 29 -1.49 4.63 18.56
C ILE A 29 -2.32 3.76 19.52
N ARG A 30 -3.28 4.34 20.25
CA ARG A 30 -4.18 3.59 21.13
C ARG A 30 -5.02 2.58 20.34
N LEU A 31 -5.54 2.97 19.18
CA LEU A 31 -6.31 2.10 18.30
C LEU A 31 -5.49 0.91 17.83
N VAL A 32 -4.30 1.15 17.27
CA VAL A 32 -3.42 0.07 16.75
C VAL A 32 -3.01 -0.91 17.87
N ARG A 33 -2.84 -0.42 19.10
CA ARG A 33 -2.56 -1.27 20.26
C ARG A 33 -3.78 -2.10 20.71
N ARG A 34 -5.00 -1.62 20.45
CA ARG A 34 -6.26 -2.32 20.75
C ARG A 34 -6.61 -3.38 19.71
N CYS A 35 -6.15 -3.22 18.47
CA CYS A 35 -6.37 -4.19 17.41
C CYS A 35 -5.72 -5.55 17.73
N THR A 36 -6.44 -6.63 17.45
CA THR A 36 -5.90 -7.99 17.49
C THR A 36 -4.85 -8.13 16.39
N LYS A 37 -3.58 -8.30 16.79
CA LYS A 37 -2.49 -8.54 15.85
C LYS A 37 -2.62 -9.96 15.32
N PRO A 38 -2.51 -10.18 14.01
CA PRO A 38 -2.57 -11.51 13.43
C PRO A 38 -1.44 -12.36 14.01
N ASP A 39 -1.75 -13.62 14.32
CA ASP A 39 -0.74 -14.57 14.81
C ASP A 39 0.18 -15.03 13.66
N ALA A 40 1.37 -15.53 14.00
CA ALA A 40 2.34 -16.01 13.01
C ALA A 40 1.78 -17.09 12.08
N ARG A 41 0.84 -17.92 12.56
CA ARG A 41 0.19 -18.95 11.73
C ARG A 41 -0.78 -18.36 10.72
N GLU A 42 -1.59 -17.37 11.13
CA GLU A 42 -2.54 -16.69 10.25
C GLU A 42 -1.82 -15.90 9.17
N PHE A 43 -0.76 -15.18 9.55
CA PHE A 43 0.07 -14.44 8.60
C PHE A 43 0.69 -15.35 7.54
N ARG A 44 1.20 -16.52 7.93
CA ARG A 44 1.75 -17.51 6.97
C ARG A 44 0.71 -18.05 6.00
N SER A 45 -0.52 -18.29 6.47
CA SER A 45 -1.61 -18.77 5.61
C SER A 45 -1.98 -17.73 4.53
N VAL A 46 -2.14 -16.46 4.95
CA VAL A 46 -2.45 -15.36 4.03
C VAL A 46 -1.29 -15.11 3.07
N ALA A 47 -0.05 -15.13 3.58
CA ALA A 47 1.15 -14.97 2.76
C ALA A 47 1.24 -16.05 1.68
N TYR A 48 1.00 -17.32 2.04
CA TYR A 48 0.99 -18.42 1.08
C TYR A 48 -0.07 -18.24 -0.01
N ALA A 49 -1.31 -17.91 0.39
CA ALA A 49 -2.38 -17.65 -0.57
C ALA A 49 -2.04 -16.49 -1.51
N CYS A 50 -1.49 -15.39 -0.98
CA CYS A 50 -1.07 -14.23 -1.75
C CYS A 50 0.07 -14.57 -2.72
N THR A 51 1.08 -15.32 -2.26
CA THR A 51 2.21 -15.76 -3.09
C THR A 51 1.71 -16.59 -4.28
N VAL A 52 0.81 -17.55 -4.06
CA VAL A 52 0.23 -18.36 -5.15
C VAL A 52 -0.53 -17.47 -6.14
N GLY A 53 -1.37 -16.54 -5.64
CA GLY A 53 -2.10 -15.60 -6.50
C GLY A 53 -1.18 -14.70 -7.33
N PHE A 54 -0.12 -14.18 -6.72
CA PHE A 54 0.88 -13.36 -7.40
C PHE A 54 1.59 -14.14 -8.52
N PHE A 55 1.97 -15.38 -8.26
CA PHE A 55 2.59 -16.25 -9.26
C PHE A 55 1.64 -16.56 -10.44
N LEU A 56 0.36 -16.87 -10.18
CA LEU A 56 -0.60 -17.10 -11.26
C LEU A 56 -0.79 -15.85 -12.13
N MET A 57 -1.01 -14.68 -11.50
CA MET A 57 -1.22 -13.43 -12.25
C MET A 57 0.02 -13.03 -13.05
N GLY A 58 1.22 -13.20 -12.46
CA GLY A 58 2.49 -12.97 -13.15
C GLY A 58 2.71 -13.93 -14.32
N PHE A 59 2.42 -15.21 -14.13
CA PHE A 59 2.61 -16.23 -15.17
C PHE A 59 1.65 -16.04 -16.36
N ILE A 60 0.39 -15.72 -16.09
CA ILE A 60 -0.60 -15.41 -17.13
C ILE A 60 -0.12 -14.18 -17.94
N GLY A 61 0.27 -13.11 -17.26
CA GLY A 61 0.78 -11.90 -17.94
C GLY A 61 2.02 -12.16 -18.78
N TYR A 62 2.97 -12.96 -18.28
CA TYR A 62 4.18 -13.32 -19.02
C TYR A 62 3.88 -14.15 -20.27
N THR A 63 3.04 -15.18 -20.14
CA THR A 63 2.66 -16.06 -21.26
C THR A 63 1.92 -15.29 -22.35
N VAL A 64 0.98 -14.44 -21.95
CA VAL A 64 0.23 -13.58 -22.87
C VAL A 64 1.18 -12.65 -23.63
N LYS A 65 2.11 -12.00 -22.92
CA LYS A 65 3.08 -11.10 -23.55
C LYS A 65 4.04 -11.84 -24.49
N LEU A 66 4.49 -13.03 -24.13
CA LEU A 66 5.34 -13.87 -24.97
C LEU A 66 4.67 -14.25 -26.29
N VAL A 67 3.37 -14.55 -26.29
CA VAL A 67 2.63 -14.90 -27.51
C VAL A 67 2.39 -13.67 -28.39
N PHE A 68 2.11 -12.51 -27.78
CA PHE A 68 1.80 -11.30 -28.54
C PHE A 68 3.01 -10.63 -29.21
N ILE A 69 4.24 -10.77 -28.67
CA ILE A 69 5.46 -10.22 -29.30
C ILE A 69 5.71 -10.74 -30.73
N PRO A 70 5.77 -12.08 -30.98
CA PRO A 70 5.98 -12.60 -32.32
C PRO A 70 4.78 -12.33 -33.24
N ILE A 71 3.55 -12.39 -32.71
CA ILE A 71 2.34 -12.06 -33.49
C ILE A 71 2.40 -10.62 -34.00
N ASN A 72 2.74 -9.67 -33.12
CA ASN A 72 2.86 -8.27 -33.51
C ASN A 72 3.99 -8.04 -34.52
N ASN A 73 5.11 -8.76 -34.39
CA ASN A 73 6.21 -8.69 -35.36
C ASN A 73 5.83 -9.26 -36.74
N ILE A 74 5.06 -10.34 -36.81
CA ILE A 74 4.59 -10.92 -38.08
C ILE A 74 3.56 -10.00 -38.75
N ILE A 75 2.61 -9.45 -37.99
CA ILE A 75 1.57 -8.56 -38.52
C ILE A 75 2.19 -7.24 -39.00
N MET A 76 3.06 -6.62 -38.20
CA MET A 76 3.73 -5.36 -38.58
C MET A 76 4.76 -5.56 -39.70
N GLY A 77 5.42 -6.73 -39.76
CA GLY A 77 6.35 -7.09 -40.84
C GLY A 77 5.67 -7.37 -42.18
N GLY A 78 4.41 -7.82 -42.18
CA GLY A 78 3.62 -8.08 -43.39
C GLY A 78 3.04 -6.82 -44.07
N GLN A 79 3.16 -5.64 -43.45
CA GLN A 79 2.57 -4.39 -43.93
C GLN A 79 3.59 -3.43 -44.60
N ASN A 80 4.87 -3.84 -44.69
CA ASN A 80 5.96 -3.09 -45.33
C ASN A 80 6.43 -3.72 -46.66
N ILE A 81 5.55 -4.47 -47.35
CA ILE A 81 5.68 -4.82 -48.78
C ILE A 81 4.55 -4.15 -49.56
#